data_AF-A0AAN7W6K7-F1
#
_entry.id   AF-A0AAN7W6K7-F1
#
_cell.length_a   1.000
_cell.length_b   1.000
_cell.length_c   1.000
_cell.angle_alpha   90.00
_cell.angle_beta   90.00
_cell.angle_gamma   90.00
#
_symmetry.space_group_name_H-M   'P 1'
#
loop_
_entity.id
_entity.type
_entity.pdbx_description
1 polymer ?
#
loop_
_entity_poly.entity_id
_entity_poly.type
_entity_poly.pdbx_seq_one_letter_code
_entity_poly.pdbx_strand_id
1 'polypeptide(L)'
;MTKAAKKDKKPSYTTTTTKTGEQIRVFEDLETFETFIKNETEDDEFENLHCVCNYYPPFVLHESHDDPEKVKDSENSHNKKFVRHLHQHVERHLLKDITKSIGLPDMKFHDKTKDENFDHITWHYAEDTKYNNKPFKVIVEVTCHHDNAMVSVDYKTMPL
;
A
#
# COMPACT_ATOMS: atom_id res chain seq x y z
N MET A 1 -12.05 -13.90 37.62
CA MET A 1 -11.01 -13.73 36.58
C MET A 1 -11.56 -12.79 35.53
N THR A 2 -11.22 -11.51 35.62
CA THR A 2 -11.71 -10.45 34.73
C THR A 2 -10.92 -10.48 33.43
N LYS A 3 -11.62 -10.65 32.30
CA LYS A 3 -11.06 -10.56 30.95
C LYS A 3 -10.52 -9.14 30.74
N ALA A 4 -9.23 -9.00 30.47
CA ALA A 4 -8.66 -7.74 30.02
C ALA A 4 -9.23 -7.43 28.62
N ALA A 5 -9.90 -6.29 28.49
CA ALA A 5 -10.30 -5.73 27.20
C ALA A 5 -9.02 -5.44 26.40
N LYS A 6 -8.93 -6.00 25.19
CA LYS A 6 -7.91 -5.59 24.21
C LYS A 6 -8.15 -4.11 23.95
N LYS A 7 -7.22 -3.26 24.39
CA LYS A 7 -7.19 -1.85 24.05
C LYS A 7 -6.93 -1.80 22.55
N ASP A 8 -7.91 -1.36 21.76
CA ASP A 8 -7.74 -1.13 20.33
C ASP A 8 -6.56 -0.18 20.15
N LYS A 9 -5.41 -0.73 19.71
CA LYS A 9 -4.24 0.06 19.35
C LYS A 9 -4.65 0.81 18.09
N LYS A 10 -4.88 2.11 18.21
CA LYS A 10 -5.03 2.96 17.04
C LYS A 10 -3.81 2.77 16.12
N PRO A 11 -3.99 2.67 14.79
CA PRO A 11 -2.91 2.61 13.83
C PRO A 11 -1.90 3.75 14.07
N SER A 12 -0.60 3.44 14.11
CA SER A 12 0.46 4.44 14.23
C SER A 12 0.88 4.91 12.84
N TYR A 13 0.84 6.22 12.59
CA TYR A 13 1.26 6.81 11.32
C TYR A 13 1.83 8.20 11.54
N THR A 14 2.62 8.66 10.57
CA THR A 14 3.09 10.05 10.51
C THR A 14 2.22 10.82 9.53
N THR A 15 1.79 12.04 9.89
CA THR A 15 1.07 12.91 8.96
C THR A 15 2.05 13.84 8.26
N THR A 16 2.08 13.80 6.93
CA THR A 16 2.88 14.68 6.09
C THR A 16 1.98 15.65 5.34
N THR A 17 2.32 16.94 5.33
CA THR A 17 1.59 17.94 4.55
C THR A 17 2.25 18.11 3.18
N THR A 18 1.50 17.92 2.11
CA THR A 18 1.98 18.15 0.74
C THR A 18 2.15 19.65 0.47
N LYS A 19 2.81 19.98 -0.65
CA LYS A 19 2.96 21.36 -1.13
C LYS A 19 1.61 22.04 -1.41
N THR A 20 0.56 21.27 -1.67
CA THR A 20 -0.80 21.76 -1.91
C THR A 20 -1.63 21.89 -0.62
N GLY A 21 -1.07 21.55 0.54
CA GLY A 21 -1.74 21.63 1.84
C GLY A 21 -2.53 20.38 2.23
N GLU A 22 -2.49 19.32 1.42
CA GLU A 22 -3.14 18.04 1.71
C GLU A 22 -2.39 17.29 2.81
N GLN A 23 -3.12 16.69 3.75
CA GLN A 23 -2.52 15.86 4.80
C GLN A 23 -2.57 14.39 4.39
N ILE A 24 -1.39 13.80 4.18
CA ILE A 24 -1.23 12.39 3.83
C ILE A 24 -0.77 11.63 5.06
N ARG A 25 -1.44 10.53 5.36
CA ARG A 25 -1.03 9.59 6.42
C ARG A 25 0.01 8.62 5.84
N VAL A 26 1.19 8.56 6.44
CA VAL A 26 2.31 7.72 6.02
C VAL A 26 2.54 6.60 7.04
N PHE A 27 2.52 5.37 6.57
CA PHE A 27 2.66 4.13 7.32
C PHE A 27 4.00 3.45 7.00
N GLU A 28 4.53 2.70 7.96
CA GLU A 28 5.81 1.96 7.84
C GLU A 28 5.61 0.44 7.68
N ASP A 29 4.38 -0.03 7.85
CA ASP A 29 4.03 -1.45 7.75
C ASP A 29 2.63 -1.65 7.15
N LEU A 30 2.47 -2.77 6.44
CA LEU A 30 1.24 -3.11 5.74
C LEU A 30 0.07 -3.40 6.68
N GLU A 31 0.31 -4.00 7.86
CA GLU A 31 -0.75 -4.37 8.79
C GLU A 31 -1.49 -3.12 9.30
N THR A 32 -0.74 -2.09 9.67
CA THR A 32 -1.26 -0.82 10.16
C THR A 32 -1.96 -0.04 9.04
N PHE A 33 -1.39 -0.07 7.83
CA PHE A 33 -1.98 0.53 6.63
C PHE A 33 -3.32 -0.11 6.25
N GLU A 34 -3.40 -1.44 6.21
CA GLU A 34 -4.62 -2.20 5.91
C GLU A 34 -5.69 -1.98 6.98
N THR A 35 -5.30 -2.01 8.26
CA THR A 35 -6.20 -1.74 9.38
C THR A 35 -6.79 -0.34 9.28
N PHE A 36 -5.98 0.64 8.87
CA PHE A 36 -6.46 2.00 8.65
C PHE A 36 -7.52 2.06 7.53
N ILE A 37 -7.24 1.51 6.34
CA ILE A 37 -8.21 1.49 5.22
C ILE A 37 -9.51 0.82 5.64
N LYS A 38 -9.41 -0.30 6.35
CA LYS A 38 -10.56 -1.04 6.86
C LYS A 38 -11.40 -0.20 7.82
N ASN A 39 -10.78 0.48 8.77
CA ASN A 39 -11.52 1.29 9.74
C ASN A 39 -12.25 2.45 9.07
N GLU A 40 -11.59 3.18 8.16
CA GLU A 40 -12.24 4.30 7.46
C GLU A 40 -13.38 3.79 6.54
N THR A 41 -13.27 2.57 6.02
CA THR A 41 -14.35 1.93 5.25
C THR A 41 -15.54 1.57 6.15
N GLU A 42 -15.28 0.99 7.33
CA GLU A 42 -16.31 0.66 8.32
C GLU A 42 -17.01 1.92 8.87
N ASP A 43 -16.30 3.04 8.93
CA ASP A 43 -16.81 4.36 9.34
C ASP A 43 -17.50 5.15 8.19
N ASP A 44 -17.65 4.54 6.99
CA ASP A 44 -18.28 5.14 5.80
C ASP A 44 -17.52 6.37 5.22
N GLU A 45 -16.22 6.50 5.53
CA GLU A 45 -15.29 7.57 5.10
C GLU A 45 -14.32 7.12 3.97
N PHE A 46 -14.72 6.15 3.15
CA PHE A 46 -13.87 5.51 2.13
C PHE A 46 -13.68 6.30 0.83
N GLU A 47 -14.48 7.32 0.54
CA GLU A 47 -14.50 7.97 -0.79
C GLU A 47 -13.40 9.03 -0.99
N ASN A 48 -12.74 9.48 0.08
CA ASN A 48 -11.74 10.57 0.03
C ASN A 48 -10.49 10.22 0.85
N LEU A 49 -10.00 9.00 0.71
CA LEU A 49 -8.80 8.53 1.39
C LEU A 49 -7.56 8.87 0.57
N HIS A 50 -6.50 9.26 1.27
CA HIS A 50 -5.16 9.36 0.72
C HIS A 50 -4.14 8.98 1.80
N CYS A 51 -3.47 7.85 1.58
CA CYS A 51 -2.43 7.36 2.47
C CYS A 51 -1.31 6.68 1.71
N VAL A 52 -0.13 6.66 2.32
CA VAL A 52 1.08 6.08 1.77
C VAL A 52 1.64 5.03 2.71
N CYS A 53 2.14 3.91 2.20
CA CYS A 53 2.88 2.93 2.98
C CYS A 53 4.27 2.74 2.40
N ASN A 54 5.31 2.94 3.21
CA ASN A 54 6.70 2.70 2.85
C ASN A 54 7.21 1.50 3.64
N TYR A 55 7.58 0.43 2.95
CA TYR A 55 7.99 -0.81 3.62
C TYR A 55 9.04 -1.57 2.81
N TYR A 56 9.77 -2.47 3.47
CA TYR A 56 10.58 -3.47 2.80
C TYR A 56 9.72 -4.70 2.48
N PRO A 57 9.67 -5.17 1.22
CA PRO A 57 8.89 -6.34 0.87
C PRO A 57 9.34 -7.59 1.66
N PRO A 58 8.42 -8.49 2.04
CA PRO A 58 8.76 -9.65 2.87
C PRO A 58 9.88 -10.54 2.32
N PHE A 59 9.95 -10.69 0.98
CA PHE A 59 10.99 -11.51 0.35
C PHE A 59 12.40 -10.89 0.48
N VAL A 60 12.50 -9.56 0.57
CA VAL A 60 13.77 -8.83 0.75
C VAL A 60 14.27 -9.00 2.18
N LEU A 61 13.37 -8.80 3.16
CA LEU A 61 13.69 -8.97 4.57
C LEU A 61 14.09 -10.42 4.89
N HIS A 62 13.37 -11.39 4.31
CA HIS A 62 13.69 -12.80 4.50
C HIS A 62 15.11 -13.16 3.99
N GLU A 63 15.52 -12.62 2.83
CA GLU A 63 16.87 -12.80 2.29
C GLU A 63 17.95 -12.07 3.13
N SER A 64 17.55 -11.15 4.00
CA SER A 64 18.42 -10.30 4.83
C SER A 64 18.33 -10.61 6.33
N HIS A 65 17.75 -11.76 6.70
CA HIS A 65 17.56 -12.18 8.10
C HIS A 65 16.72 -11.19 8.94
N ASP A 66 15.67 -10.63 8.33
CA ASP A 66 14.76 -9.66 8.93
C ASP A 66 15.45 -8.38 9.44
N ASP A 67 16.61 -8.05 8.85
CA ASP A 67 17.45 -6.91 9.19
C ASP A 67 17.60 -5.98 7.97
N PRO A 68 16.94 -4.80 7.97
CA PRO A 68 17.05 -3.83 6.88
C PRO A 68 18.48 -3.38 6.59
N GLU A 69 19.38 -3.36 7.59
CA GLU A 69 20.78 -2.95 7.40
C GLU A 69 21.60 -3.98 6.63
N LYS A 70 21.09 -5.22 6.50
CA LYS A 70 21.74 -6.31 5.75
C LYS A 70 21.20 -6.48 4.34
N VAL A 71 20.24 -5.64 3.93
CA VAL A 71 19.70 -5.64 2.58
C VAL A 71 20.80 -5.25 1.60
N LYS A 72 20.98 -6.06 0.55
CA LYS A 72 21.99 -5.81 -0.47
C LYS A 72 21.60 -4.61 -1.32
N ASP A 73 22.56 -3.75 -1.66
CA ASP A 73 22.36 -2.62 -2.57
C ASP A 73 21.81 -3.04 -3.95
N SER A 74 22.03 -4.30 -4.35
CA SER A 74 21.49 -4.86 -5.59
C SER A 74 20.00 -5.16 -5.55
N GLU A 75 19.34 -5.13 -4.39
CA GLU A 75 17.88 -5.34 -4.29
C GLU A 75 17.16 -4.01 -4.54
N ASN A 76 17.04 -3.64 -5.81
CA ASN A 76 16.46 -2.37 -6.24
C ASN A 76 15.77 -2.51 -7.62
N SER A 77 15.24 -1.41 -8.17
CA SER A 77 14.50 -1.39 -9.44
C SER A 77 15.31 -1.88 -10.66
N HIS A 78 16.65 -1.84 -10.64
CA HIS A 78 17.49 -2.37 -11.73
C HIS A 78 17.62 -3.91 -11.70
N ASN A 79 17.29 -4.55 -10.58
CA ASN A 79 17.38 -5.99 -10.44
C ASN A 79 16.10 -6.69 -10.88
N LYS A 80 16.17 -7.39 -12.02
CA LYS A 80 15.02 -8.13 -12.59
C LYS A 80 14.42 -9.18 -11.65
N LYS A 81 15.22 -9.81 -10.78
CA LYS A 81 14.72 -10.77 -9.79
C LYS A 81 13.89 -10.05 -8.73
N PHE A 82 14.41 -8.95 -8.19
CA PHE A 82 13.71 -8.08 -7.24
C PHE A 82 12.38 -7.60 -7.83
N VAL A 83 12.40 -6.99 -9.01
CA VAL A 83 11.20 -6.46 -9.70
C VAL A 83 10.16 -7.55 -9.92
N ARG A 84 10.58 -8.75 -10.36
CA ARG A 84 9.65 -9.88 -10.56
C ARG A 84 9.02 -10.34 -9.25
N HIS A 85 9.81 -10.48 -8.18
CA HIS A 85 9.30 -10.92 -6.87
C HIS A 85 8.41 -9.86 -6.24
N LEU A 86 8.74 -8.57 -6.40
CA LEU A 86 7.91 -7.46 -5.98
C LEU A 86 6.56 -7.48 -6.69
N HIS A 87 6.55 -7.55 -8.02
CA HIS A 87 5.29 -7.60 -8.77
C HIS A 87 4.43 -8.83 -8.39
N GLN A 88 5.05 -10.00 -8.13
CA GLN A 88 4.34 -11.16 -7.61
C GLN A 88 3.73 -10.91 -6.22
N HIS A 89 4.47 -10.22 -5.33
CA HIS A 89 3.98 -9.85 -4.02
C HIS A 89 2.78 -8.90 -4.14
N VAL A 90 2.88 -7.87 -4.99
CA VAL A 90 1.81 -6.89 -5.25
C VAL A 90 0.53 -7.58 -5.71
N GLU A 91 0.60 -8.41 -6.77
CA GLU A 91 -0.57 -9.05 -7.37
C GLU A 91 -1.21 -10.13 -6.48
N ARG A 92 -0.43 -10.81 -5.63
CA ARG A 92 -0.93 -11.95 -4.84
C ARG A 92 -1.35 -11.59 -3.41
N HIS A 93 -0.78 -10.52 -2.87
CA HIS A 93 -0.94 -10.12 -1.47
C HIS A 93 -1.48 -8.70 -1.39
N LEU A 94 -0.66 -7.69 -1.71
CA LEU A 94 -1.01 -6.28 -1.48
C LEU A 94 -2.37 -5.89 -2.05
N LEU A 95 -2.61 -6.13 -3.34
CA LEU A 95 -3.89 -5.74 -3.98
C LEU A 95 -5.07 -6.51 -3.37
N LYS A 96 -4.87 -7.77 -3.03
CA LYS A 96 -5.90 -8.63 -2.41
C LYS A 96 -6.25 -8.17 -1.00
N ASP A 97 -5.25 -7.74 -0.24
CA ASP A 97 -5.44 -7.27 1.13
C ASP A 97 -6.09 -5.87 1.13
N ILE A 98 -5.76 -5.01 0.16
CA ILE A 98 -6.48 -3.75 -0.09
C ILE A 98 -7.95 -3.99 -0.45
N THR A 99 -8.26 -4.87 -1.42
CA THR A 99 -9.64 -5.13 -1.84
C THR A 99 -10.49 -5.71 -0.70
N LYS A 100 -9.87 -6.54 0.14
CA LYS A 100 -10.49 -7.05 1.37
C LYS A 100 -10.72 -5.95 2.40
N SER A 101 -9.79 -5.02 2.57
CA SER A 101 -9.89 -3.93 3.54
C SER A 101 -11.01 -2.95 3.19
N ILE A 102 -11.26 -2.70 1.90
CA ILE A 102 -12.40 -1.88 1.44
C ILE A 102 -13.73 -2.65 1.35
N GLY A 103 -13.79 -3.90 1.85
CA GLY A 103 -15.02 -4.70 1.86
C GLY A 103 -15.45 -5.25 0.49
N LEU A 104 -14.56 -5.26 -0.51
CA LEU A 104 -14.83 -5.71 -1.88
C LEU A 104 -13.82 -6.79 -2.33
N PRO A 105 -13.76 -7.96 -1.67
CA PRO A 105 -12.70 -8.95 -1.88
C PRO A 105 -12.62 -9.51 -3.31
N ASP A 106 -13.72 -9.48 -4.06
CA ASP A 106 -13.80 -10.00 -5.44
C ASP A 106 -13.54 -8.91 -6.50
N MET A 107 -13.27 -7.67 -6.09
CA MET A 107 -12.92 -6.56 -6.99
C MET A 107 -11.63 -6.86 -7.74
N LYS A 108 -11.59 -6.47 -9.02
CA LYS A 108 -10.41 -6.59 -9.88
C LYS A 108 -10.08 -5.23 -10.45
N PHE A 109 -8.80 -4.87 -10.44
CA PHE A 109 -8.32 -3.67 -11.11
C PHE A 109 -8.25 -3.92 -12.62
N HIS A 110 -9.06 -3.20 -13.40
CA HIS A 110 -9.07 -3.28 -14.86
C HIS A 110 -8.08 -2.31 -15.51
N ASP A 111 -7.89 -1.13 -14.90
CA ASP A 111 -6.90 -0.17 -15.36
C ASP A 111 -5.54 -0.50 -14.72
N LYS A 112 -4.61 -0.99 -15.54
CA LYS A 112 -3.27 -1.41 -15.12
C LYS A 112 -2.23 -0.88 -16.08
N THR A 113 -1.31 -0.07 -15.58
CA THR A 113 -0.16 0.43 -16.35
C THR A 113 1.12 0.25 -15.58
N LYS A 114 2.24 0.32 -16.29
CA LYS A 114 3.58 0.25 -15.72
C LYS A 114 4.43 1.31 -16.40
N ASP A 115 4.98 2.21 -15.61
CA ASP A 115 5.95 3.20 -16.04
C ASP A 115 7.33 2.83 -15.50
N GLU A 116 8.32 2.84 -16.38
CA GLU A 116 9.70 2.49 -16.04
C GLU A 116 10.63 3.55 -16.61
N ASN A 117 11.44 4.12 -15.73
CA ASN A 117 12.56 4.99 -16.10
C ASN A 117 13.83 4.50 -15.41
N PHE A 118 14.93 5.25 -15.57
CA PHE A 118 16.20 4.87 -14.97
C PHE A 118 16.14 4.87 -13.43
N ASP A 119 15.36 5.76 -12.83
CA ASP A 119 15.38 5.95 -11.38
C ASP A 119 14.39 5.02 -10.65
N HIS A 120 13.26 4.68 -11.28
CA HIS A 120 12.20 3.92 -10.63
C HIS A 120 11.31 3.17 -11.61
N ILE A 121 10.56 2.23 -11.04
CA ILE A 121 9.45 1.54 -11.68
C ILE A 121 8.20 1.82 -10.84
N THR A 122 7.14 2.27 -11.51
CA THR A 122 5.82 2.47 -10.91
C THR A 122 4.79 1.57 -11.59
N TRP A 123 4.04 0.83 -10.80
CA TRP A 123 2.84 0.12 -11.25
C TRP A 123 1.61 0.90 -10.81
N HIS A 124 0.71 1.18 -11.74
CA HIS A 124 -0.55 1.86 -11.45
C HIS A 124 -1.69 0.85 -11.59
N TYR A 125 -2.60 0.90 -10.63
CA TYR A 125 -3.81 0.11 -10.58
C TYR A 125 -4.97 1.03 -10.28
N ALA A 126 -6.01 1.01 -11.12
CA ALA A 126 -7.22 1.76 -10.84
C ALA A 126 -8.49 0.96 -11.16
N GLU A 127 -9.55 1.28 -10.41
CA GLU A 127 -10.86 0.65 -10.59
C GLU A 127 -11.97 1.61 -10.16
N ASP A 128 -12.98 1.74 -11.02
CA ASP A 128 -14.24 2.40 -10.67
C ASP A 128 -15.16 1.38 -10.00
N THR A 129 -15.61 1.67 -8.78
CA THR A 129 -16.35 0.70 -7.95
C THR A 129 -17.43 1.38 -7.13
N LYS A 130 -18.10 0.60 -6.28
CA LYS A 130 -19.25 1.04 -5.47
C LYS A 130 -19.32 0.28 -4.16
N TYR A 131 -19.45 1.00 -3.05
CA TYR A 131 -19.67 0.45 -1.71
C TYR A 131 -20.78 1.26 -1.03
N ASN A 132 -21.68 0.62 -0.27
CA ASN A 132 -22.84 1.26 0.38
C ASN A 132 -23.66 2.21 -0.52
N ASN A 133 -23.85 1.81 -1.78
CA ASN A 133 -24.50 2.60 -2.81
C ASN A 133 -23.79 3.87 -3.31
N LYS A 134 -22.55 4.13 -2.88
CA LYS A 134 -21.77 5.29 -3.31
C LYS A 134 -20.68 4.89 -4.31
N PRO A 135 -20.68 5.48 -5.52
CA PRO A 135 -19.66 5.20 -6.53
C PRO A 135 -18.37 5.98 -6.23
N PHE A 136 -17.23 5.31 -6.34
CA PHE A 136 -15.92 5.91 -6.12
C PHE A 136 -14.85 5.17 -6.93
N LYS A 137 -13.73 5.83 -7.15
CA LYS A 137 -12.56 5.26 -7.82
C LYS A 137 -11.49 4.92 -6.79
N VAL A 138 -10.91 3.73 -6.91
CA VAL A 138 -9.73 3.30 -6.17
C VAL A 138 -8.51 3.46 -7.08
N ILE A 139 -7.44 4.07 -6.57
CA ILE A 139 -6.16 4.21 -7.24
C ILE A 139 -5.07 3.69 -6.30
N VAL A 140 -4.22 2.81 -6.81
CA VAL A 140 -3.06 2.29 -6.10
C VAL A 140 -1.83 2.43 -6.99
N GLU A 141 -0.81 3.12 -6.50
CA GLU A 141 0.48 3.21 -7.16
C GLU A 141 1.53 2.50 -6.31
N VAL A 142 2.32 1.62 -6.91
CA VAL A 142 3.41 0.93 -6.23
C VAL A 142 4.71 1.30 -6.90
N THR A 143 5.63 1.91 -6.17
CA THR A 143 6.89 2.42 -6.69
C THR A 143 8.07 1.74 -6.01
N CYS A 144 9.03 1.27 -6.80
CA CYS A 144 10.34 0.89 -6.31
C CYS A 144 11.44 1.70 -7.01
N HIS A 145 12.50 2.01 -6.26
CA HIS A 145 13.57 2.91 -6.71
C HIS A 145 14.88 2.16 -6.96
N HIS A 146 15.82 2.81 -7.65
CA HIS A 146 17.12 2.25 -7.98
C HIS A 146 18.13 2.32 -6.84
N ASP A 147 17.87 3.12 -5.81
CA ASP A 147 18.79 3.48 -4.74
C ASP A 147 18.64 2.62 -3.48
N ASN A 148 17.50 1.96 -3.30
CA ASN A 148 17.24 1.08 -2.16
C ASN A 148 16.14 0.04 -2.48
N ALA A 149 15.89 -0.86 -1.52
CA ALA A 149 14.89 -1.92 -1.62
C ALA A 149 13.52 -1.56 -1.03
N MET A 150 13.34 -0.32 -0.57
CA MET A 150 12.08 0.14 -0.02
C MET A 150 11.06 0.33 -1.15
N VAL A 151 9.82 0.02 -0.83
CA VAL A 151 8.68 0.15 -1.73
C VAL A 151 7.72 1.15 -1.15
N SER A 152 7.31 2.12 -1.98
CA SER A 152 6.28 3.10 -1.66
C SER A 152 4.97 2.65 -2.29
N VAL A 153 3.91 2.59 -1.49
CA VAL A 153 2.53 2.35 -1.95
C VAL A 153 1.74 3.62 -1.70
N ASP A 154 1.24 4.25 -2.76
CA ASP A 154 0.31 5.36 -2.68
C ASP A 154 -1.11 4.82 -2.91
N TYR A 155 -2.01 5.03 -1.96
CA TYR A 155 -3.40 4.63 -2.04
C TYR A 155 -4.29 5.85 -1.95
N LYS A 156 -5.16 5.99 -2.95
CA LYS A 156 -6.10 7.09 -3.04
C LYS A 156 -7.49 6.61 -3.46
N THR A 157 -8.50 7.23 -2.89
CA THR A 157 -9.88 7.14 -3.37
C THR A 157 -10.45 8.50 -3.71
N MET A 158 -11.40 8.52 -4.63
CA MET A 158 -12.14 9.74 -5.00
C MET A 158 -13.59 9.41 -5.35
N PRO A 159 -14.57 10.25 -5.00
CA PRO A 159 -15.97 10.06 -5.43
C PRO A 159 -16.09 10.15 -6.96
N LEU A 160 -17.03 9.40 -7.54
CA LEU A 160 -17.35 9.42 -8.98
C LEU A 160 -18.67 10.16 -9.29
#